data_AF-A0ABD1TJ83-F1
#
_entry.id   AF-A0ABD1TJ83-F1
#
_cell.length_a   1.000
_cell.length_b   1.000
_cell.length_c   1.000
_cell.angle_alpha   90.00
_cell.angle_beta   90.00
_cell.angle_gamma   90.00
#
_symmetry.space_group_name_H-M   'P 1'
#
loop_
_entity.id
_entity.type
_entity.pdbx_description
1 polymer ?
#
loop_
_entity_poly.entity_id
_entity_poly.type
_entity_poly.pdbx_seq_one_letter_code
_entity_poly.pdbx_strand_id
1 'polypeptide(L)'
;MKQEEPIVDMITRFTDIINGLKGFDRKFTNGEHVSKILRSFSEDWNSLRMLIENTKDINTYPLEELYGTLMTYELNNVETKEKTRKSKEEMKEPSKRQIVLKSTNDEGSSNANMRDEELDDLVLLVKKWRGF
;
A
#
# COMPACT_ATOMS: atom_id res chain seq x y z
N MET A 1 14.63 -4.03 -2.50
CA MET A 1 13.56 -4.45 -3.42
C MET A 1 13.46 -3.38 -4.48
N LYS A 2 13.39 -3.75 -5.76
CA LYS A 2 13.15 -2.77 -6.83
C LYS A 2 11.68 -2.34 -6.80
N GLN A 3 11.35 -1.17 -7.35
CA GLN A 3 9.95 -0.78 -7.52
C GLN A 3 9.26 -1.79 -8.44
N GLU A 4 8.04 -2.18 -8.07
CA GLU A 4 7.20 -3.14 -8.82
C GLU A 4 7.78 -4.55 -8.99
N GLU A 5 8.88 -4.88 -8.30
CA GLU A 5 9.41 -6.25 -8.27
C GLU A 5 8.48 -7.16 -7.45
N PRO A 6 8.11 -8.35 -7.96
CA PRO A 6 7.34 -9.33 -7.19
C PRO A 6 8.07 -9.74 -5.91
N ILE A 7 7.33 -9.95 -4.83
CA ILE A 7 7.90 -10.32 -3.53
C ILE A 7 8.65 -11.65 -3.60
N VAL A 8 8.15 -12.57 -4.42
CA VAL A 8 8.76 -13.90 -4.66
C VAL A 8 10.16 -13.75 -5.26
N ASP A 9 10.32 -12.86 -6.24
CA ASP A 9 11.62 -12.63 -6.90
C ASP A 9 12.62 -12.02 -5.92
N MET A 10 12.17 -11.09 -5.08
CA MET A 10 13.00 -10.51 -4.03
C MET A 10 13.45 -11.58 -3.01
N ILE A 11 12.54 -12.45 -2.56
CA ILE A 11 12.84 -13.56 -1.64
C ILE A 11 13.85 -14.52 -2.28
N THR A 12 13.64 -14.95 -3.53
CA THR A 12 14.57 -15.84 -4.25
C THR A 12 15.97 -15.23 -4.33
N ARG A 13 16.09 -13.97 -4.74
CA ARG A 13 17.39 -13.27 -4.77
C ARG A 13 18.05 -13.20 -3.40
N PHE A 14 17.29 -12.95 -2.34
CA PHE A 14 17.82 -12.95 -0.98
C PHE A 14 18.35 -14.33 -0.61
N THR A 15 17.60 -15.40 -0.90
CA THR A 15 18.01 -16.78 -0.67
C THR A 15 19.28 -17.13 -1.44
N ASP A 16 19.40 -16.72 -2.71
CA ASP A 16 20.61 -16.96 -3.52
C ASP A 16 21.85 -16.27 -2.92
N ILE A 17 21.70 -15.04 -2.44
CA ILE A 17 22.78 -14.32 -1.75
C ILE A 17 23.20 -15.05 -0.48
N ILE A 18 22.24 -15.46 0.36
CA ILE A 18 22.53 -16.20 1.59
C ILE A 18 23.20 -17.53 1.30
N ASN A 19 22.75 -18.25 0.28
CA ASN A 19 23.35 -19.52 -0.13
C ASN A 19 24.77 -19.35 -0.67
N GLY A 20 25.03 -18.30 -1.45
CA GLY A 20 26.39 -17.93 -1.85
C GLY A 20 27.29 -17.61 -0.65
N LEU A 21 26.77 -16.88 0.34
CA LEU A 21 27.50 -16.51 1.56
C LEU A 21 27.81 -17.69 2.48
N LYS A 22 26.99 -18.75 2.48
CA LYS A 22 27.31 -20.00 3.20
C LYS A 22 28.61 -20.63 2.71
N GLY A 23 28.96 -20.46 1.43
CA GLY A 23 30.25 -20.92 0.87
C GLY A 23 31.47 -20.20 1.45
N PHE A 24 31.27 -19.03 2.08
CA PHE A 24 32.32 -18.25 2.75
C PHE A 24 32.34 -18.46 4.27
N ASP A 25 31.74 -19.55 4.77
CA ASP A 25 31.58 -19.91 6.19
C ASP A 25 30.94 -18.82 7.07
N ARG A 26 30.22 -17.88 6.44
CA ARG A 26 29.47 -16.86 7.17
C ARG A 26 28.11 -17.41 7.57
N LYS A 27 27.91 -17.59 8.87
CA LYS A 27 26.62 -18.02 9.45
C LYS A 27 25.80 -16.81 9.84
N PHE A 28 24.53 -16.83 9.48
CA PHE A 28 23.55 -15.82 9.88
C PHE A 28 22.52 -16.46 10.80
N THR A 29 22.18 -15.77 11.88
CA THR A 29 21.08 -16.13 12.77
C THR A 29 19.74 -15.84 12.10
N ASN A 30 18.66 -16.45 12.59
CA ASN A 30 17.33 -16.21 12.05
C ASN A 30 16.93 -14.73 12.13
N GLY A 31 17.17 -14.08 13.27
CA GLY A 31 16.91 -12.64 13.44
C GLY A 31 17.70 -11.76 12.48
N GLU A 32 18.94 -12.12 12.13
CA GLU A 32 19.70 -11.40 11.11
C GLU A 32 19.08 -11.54 9.72
N HIS A 33 18.55 -12.71 9.36
CA HIS A 33 17.85 -12.89 8.09
C HIS A 33 16.60 -12.01 8.04
N VAL A 34 15.74 -12.09 9.06
CA VAL A 34 14.51 -11.29 9.16
C VAL A 34 14.85 -9.80 9.10
N SER A 35 15.79 -9.32 9.90
CA SER A 35 16.18 -7.91 9.92
C SER A 35 16.70 -7.43 8.56
N LYS A 36 17.49 -8.25 7.85
CA LYS A 36 17.99 -7.92 6.51
C LYS A 36 16.88 -7.87 5.47
N ILE A 37 15.94 -8.83 5.50
CA ILE A 37 14.78 -8.85 4.61
C ILE A 37 13.95 -7.59 4.83
N LEU A 38 13.58 -7.31 6.09
CA LEU A 38 12.81 -6.11 6.42
C LEU A 38 13.53 -4.88 5.89
N ARG A 39 14.80 -4.64 6.24
CA ARG A 39 15.62 -3.50 5.74
C ARG A 39 15.69 -3.37 4.22
N SER A 40 15.46 -4.43 3.47
CA SER A 40 15.49 -4.42 2.01
C SER A 40 14.19 -3.93 1.35
N PHE A 41 13.10 -3.77 2.09
CA PHE A 41 11.81 -3.34 1.55
C PHE A 41 11.82 -1.90 1.00
N SER A 42 11.02 -1.68 -0.04
CA SER A 42 10.71 -0.35 -0.59
C SER A 42 9.78 0.43 0.35
N GLU A 43 9.61 1.73 0.09
CA GLU A 43 8.76 2.62 0.90
C GLU A 43 7.30 2.16 0.97
N ASP A 44 6.78 1.56 -0.11
CA ASP A 44 5.41 1.05 -0.20
C ASP A 44 5.09 -0.05 0.84
N TRP A 45 6.13 -0.66 1.41
CA TRP A 45 6.04 -1.76 2.38
C TRP A 45 6.35 -1.30 3.82
N ASN A 46 6.55 0.00 4.04
CA ASN A 46 6.88 0.54 5.37
C ASN A 46 5.79 0.26 6.40
N SER A 47 4.52 0.26 6.01
CA SER A 47 3.42 -0.08 6.89
C SER A 47 3.54 -1.51 7.43
N LEU A 48 3.88 -2.47 6.58
CA LEU A 48 4.10 -3.86 6.98
C LEU A 48 5.37 -4.01 7.83
N ARG A 49 6.46 -3.32 7.47
CA ARG A 49 7.68 -3.27 8.29
C ARG A 49 7.37 -2.82 9.71
N MET A 50 6.70 -1.68 9.86
CA MET A 50 6.35 -1.14 11.18
C MET A 50 5.43 -2.09 11.94
N LEU A 51 4.45 -2.72 11.27
CA LEU A 51 3.58 -3.69 11.91
C LEU A 51 4.38 -4.86 12.50
N ILE A 52 5.30 -5.44 11.72
CA ILE A 52 6.13 -6.55 12.17
C ILE A 52 7.03 -6.11 13.33
N GLU A 53 7.71 -4.98 13.21
CA GLU A 53 8.62 -4.45 14.25
C GLU A 53 7.91 -4.15 15.58
N ASN A 54 6.62 -3.78 15.55
CA ASN A 54 5.85 -3.49 16.75
C ASN A 54 5.12 -4.71 17.34
N THR A 55 4.83 -5.74 16.54
CA THR A 55 3.97 -6.87 16.98
C THR A 55 4.72 -8.18 17.18
N LYS A 56 5.87 -8.36 16.51
CA LYS A 56 6.64 -9.61 16.52
C LYS A 56 8.06 -9.32 17.01
N ASP A 57 8.63 -10.28 17.73
CA ASP A 57 10.06 -10.23 18.07
C ASP A 57 10.91 -10.72 16.90
N ILE A 58 11.72 -9.83 16.34
CA ILE A 58 12.56 -10.07 15.16
C ILE A 58 13.50 -11.26 15.37
N ASN A 59 13.98 -11.50 16.59
CA ASN A 59 14.96 -12.56 16.85
C ASN A 59 14.35 -13.96 16.80
N THR A 60 13.06 -14.06 17.14
CA THR A 60 12.32 -15.32 17.24
C THR A 60 11.34 -15.54 16.09
N TYR A 61 11.11 -14.53 15.25
CA TYR A 61 10.14 -14.59 14.17
C TYR A 61 10.55 -15.59 13.07
N PRO A 62 9.77 -16.67 12.83
CA PRO A 62 10.13 -17.68 11.83
C PRO A 62 10.16 -17.12 10.41
N LEU A 63 11.15 -17.52 9.61
CA LEU A 63 11.30 -17.08 8.23
C LEU A 63 10.11 -17.50 7.35
N GLU A 64 9.59 -18.70 7.58
CA GLU A 64 8.44 -19.23 6.85
C GLU A 64 7.18 -18.39 7.10
N GLU A 65 6.98 -17.97 8.36
CA GLU A 65 5.86 -17.10 8.73
C GLU A 65 6.03 -15.69 8.14
N LEU A 66 7.27 -15.17 8.12
CA LEU A 66 7.58 -13.92 7.43
C LEU A 66 7.25 -14.01 5.94
N TYR A 67 7.71 -15.05 5.23
CA TYR A 67 7.43 -15.21 3.81
C TYR A 67 5.93 -15.32 3.51
N GLY A 68 5.19 -16.09 4.32
CA GLY A 68 3.73 -16.18 4.19
C GLY A 68 3.03 -14.83 4.40
N THR A 69 3.47 -14.06 5.39
CA THR A 69 2.95 -12.71 5.67
C THR A 69 3.20 -11.77 4.48
N LEU A 70 4.41 -11.84 3.91
CA LEU A 70 4.81 -11.02 2.77
C LEU A 70 4.01 -11.33 1.50
N MET A 71 3.82 -12.62 1.18
CA MET A 71 3.00 -13.05 0.05
C MET A 71 1.54 -12.63 0.22
N THR A 72 0.98 -12.79 1.42
CA THR A 72 -0.40 -12.39 1.71
C THR A 72 -0.60 -10.88 1.56
N TYR A 73 0.36 -10.08 2.04
CA TYR A 73 0.31 -8.64 1.90
C TYR A 73 0.40 -8.17 0.43
N GLU A 74 1.25 -8.82 -0.38
CA GLU A 74 1.31 -8.54 -1.83
C GLU A 74 -0.03 -8.83 -2.50
N LEU A 75 -0.63 -10.00 -2.25
CA LEU A 75 -1.91 -10.39 -2.83
C LEU A 75 -3.02 -9.38 -2.50
N ASN A 76 -3.12 -8.99 -1.22
CA ASN A 76 -4.12 -8.00 -0.78
C ASN A 76 -3.89 -6.63 -1.43
N ASN A 77 -2.63 -6.21 -1.58
CA ASN A 77 -2.31 -4.96 -2.26
C ASN A 77 -2.61 -5.00 -3.75
N VAL A 78 -2.37 -6.14 -4.42
CA VAL A 78 -2.73 -6.34 -5.82
C VAL A 78 -4.24 -6.25 -6.00
N GLU A 79 -5.03 -6.95 -5.17
CA GLU A 79 -6.49 -6.88 -5.21
C GLU A 79 -7.02 -5.46 -4.98
N THR A 80 -6.40 -4.72 -4.04
CA THR A 80 -6.76 -3.33 -3.76
C THR A 80 -6.39 -2.40 -4.92
N LYS A 81 -5.24 -2.62 -5.57
CA LYS A 81 -4.81 -1.90 -6.79
C LYS A 81 -5.73 -2.20 -7.97
N GLU A 82 -6.21 -3.43 -8.15
CA GLU A 82 -7.17 -3.77 -9.21
C GLU A 82 -8.53 -3.11 -8.99
N LYS A 83 -9.03 -3.11 -7.75
CA LYS A 83 -10.28 -2.41 -7.38
C LYS A 83 -10.17 -0.91 -7.60
N THR A 84 -9.05 -0.30 -7.23
CA THR A 84 -8.81 1.14 -7.46
C THR A 84 -8.53 1.50 -8.92
N ARG A 85 -8.00 0.58 -9.74
CA ARG A 85 -7.86 0.79 -11.20
C ARG A 85 -9.21 0.75 -11.89
N LYS A 86 -10.07 -0.23 -11.57
CA LYS A 86 -11.44 -0.30 -12.13
C LYS A 86 -12.27 0.95 -11.82
N SER A 87 -12.22 1.45 -10.58
CA SER A 87 -12.93 2.68 -10.22
C SER A 87 -12.36 3.95 -10.88
N LYS A 88 -11.07 3.95 -11.25
CA LYS A 88 -10.43 5.09 -11.94
C LYS A 88 -10.59 5.04 -13.46
N GLU A 89 -10.86 3.85 -14.01
CA GLU A 89 -11.11 3.63 -15.44
C GLU A 89 -12.57 3.93 -15.81
N GLU A 90 -13.54 3.68 -14.91
CA GLU A 90 -14.94 4.12 -15.05
C GLU A 90 -15.12 5.66 -15.00
N MET A 91 -14.10 6.40 -14.55
CA MET A 91 -14.14 7.88 -14.49
C MET A 91 -13.53 8.58 -15.73
N LYS A 92 -13.15 7.85 -16.78
CA LYS A 92 -12.52 8.45 -17.98
C LYS A 92 -13.32 8.23 -19.27
N GLU A 93 -14.30 9.10 -19.52
CA GLU A 93 -14.65 9.57 -20.87
C GLU A 93 -15.45 10.92 -20.82
N PRO A 94 -15.56 11.72 -21.91
CA PRO A 94 -14.69 12.89 -22.09
C PRO A 94 -15.39 14.26 -22.27
N SER A 95 -14.60 15.32 -22.06
CA SER A 95 -14.67 16.70 -22.61
C SER A 95 -15.97 17.51 -22.53
N LYS A 96 -15.91 18.68 -21.86
CA LYS A 96 -16.32 19.95 -22.47
C LYS A 96 -15.33 21.06 -22.14
N ARG A 97 -14.71 21.59 -23.20
CA ARG A 97 -13.97 22.85 -23.21
C ARG A 97 -14.97 23.97 -22.97
N GLN A 98 -14.76 24.86 -21.98
CA GLN A 98 -15.35 26.20 -22.06
C GLN A 98 -14.59 27.24 -21.22
N ILE A 99 -13.85 28.09 -21.95
CA ILE A 99 -13.72 29.55 -21.82
C ILE A 99 -13.03 30.14 -20.56
N VAL A 100 -11.96 30.87 -20.89
CA VAL A 100 -11.22 31.89 -20.14
C VAL A 100 -12.13 32.88 -19.41
N LEU A 101 -11.91 33.09 -18.10
CA LEU A 101 -12.18 34.35 -17.41
C LEU A 101 -11.08 34.60 -16.36
N LYS A 102 -10.25 35.63 -16.59
CA LYS A 102 -9.42 36.27 -15.56
C LYS A 102 -10.32 37.13 -14.68
N SER A 103 -10.15 37.09 -13.36
CA SER A 103 -9.99 38.28 -12.49
C SER A 103 -9.82 37.92 -11.00
N THR A 104 -8.68 38.37 -10.47
CA THR A 104 -8.40 39.00 -9.16
C THR A 104 -8.96 38.48 -7.83
N ASN A 105 -8.00 38.29 -6.91
CA ASN A 105 -8.00 38.56 -5.46
C ASN A 105 -8.65 37.59 -4.46
N ASP A 106 -7.73 37.01 -3.68
CA ASP A 106 -7.65 36.97 -2.21
C ASP A 106 -8.31 35.83 -1.40
N GLU A 107 -7.46 35.35 -0.49
CA GLU A 107 -7.55 34.42 0.64
C GLU A 107 -8.77 33.50 0.85
N GLY A 108 -8.45 32.21 1.01
CA GLY A 108 -8.91 31.46 2.18
C GLY A 108 -10.05 30.46 1.98
N SER A 109 -9.75 29.22 2.39
CA SER A 109 -10.68 28.22 2.92
C SER A 109 -11.50 27.39 1.92
N SER A 110 -11.27 26.07 2.02
CA SER A 110 -12.07 25.00 1.43
C SER A 110 -13.57 25.26 1.51
N ASN A 111 -14.27 25.17 0.38
CA ASN A 111 -15.60 24.58 0.40
C ASN A 111 -15.85 23.80 -0.89
N ALA A 112 -16.21 22.53 -0.69
CA ALA A 112 -16.58 21.62 -1.74
C ALA A 112 -17.85 22.13 -2.40
N ASN A 113 -17.77 22.43 -3.71
CA ASN A 113 -18.97 22.50 -4.54
C ASN A 113 -19.49 21.07 -4.75
N MET A 114 -20.08 20.50 -3.69
CA MET A 114 -20.96 19.32 -3.81
C MET A 114 -22.21 19.77 -4.57
N ARG A 115 -22.61 18.98 -5.56
CA ARG A 115 -23.84 19.22 -6.31
C ARG A 115 -25.03 18.95 -5.38
N ASP A 116 -26.12 19.70 -5.53
CA ASP A 116 -27.32 19.56 -4.68
C ASP A 116 -27.87 18.11 -4.67
N GLU A 117 -27.69 17.37 -5.76
CA GLU A 117 -28.04 15.93 -5.87
C GLU A 117 -27.24 15.05 -4.90
N GLU A 118 -25.97 15.36 -4.62
CA GLU A 118 -25.12 14.61 -3.68
C GLU A 118 -25.48 14.91 -2.21
N LEU A 119 -26.05 16.10 -1.94
CA LEU A 119 -26.59 16.44 -0.62
C LEU A 119 -27.84 15.62 -0.32
N ASP A 120 -28.72 15.42 -1.30
CA ASP A 120 -29.95 14.63 -1.13
C ASP A 120 -29.65 13.16 -0.80
N ASP A 121 -28.62 12.56 -1.42
CA ASP A 121 -28.18 11.19 -1.13
C ASP A 121 -27.60 11.04 0.28
N LEU A 122 -26.84 12.03 0.76
CA LEU A 122 -26.33 12.06 2.13
C LEU A 122 -27.46 12.27 3.15
N VAL A 123 -28.44 13.11 2.83
CA VAL A 123 -29.64 13.32 3.67
C VAL A 123 -30.47 12.04 3.75
N LEU A 124 -30.65 11.30 2.63
CA LEU A 124 -31.31 10.00 2.63
C LEU A 124 -30.56 8.98 3.48
N LEU A 125 -29.22 8.96 3.38
CA LEU A 125 -28.39 8.06 4.16
C LEU A 125 -28.55 8.35 5.66
N VAL A 126 -28.35 9.59 6.11
CA VAL A 126 -28.49 9.99 7.52
C VAL A 126 -29.88 9.69 8.06
N LYS A 127 -30.92 9.91 7.26
CA LYS A 127 -32.32 9.64 7.64
C LYS A 127 -32.60 8.15 7.82
N LYS A 128 -31.90 7.27 7.07
CA LYS A 128 -31.98 5.81 7.22
C LYS A 128 -31.37 5.30 8.54
N TRP A 129 -30.37 5.99 9.10
CA TRP A 129 -29.73 5.61 10.36
C TRP A 129 -30.44 6.14 11.61
N ARG A 130 -31.31 7.14 11.46
CA ARG A 130 -32.09 7.72 12.57
C ARG A 130 -33.41 6.97 12.88
N GLY A 131 -33.50 5.72 12.43
CA GLY A 131 -34.70 4.87 12.54
C GLY A 131 -34.48 3.56 13.31
N PHE A 132 -33.37 3.45 14.05
CA PHE A 132 -33.15 2.41 15.08
C PHE A 132 -33.11 3.06 16.47
#